data_AF-A0A3N7IEK0-F1
#
_entry.id   AF-A0A3N7IEK0-F1
#
_cell.length_a   1.000
_cell.length_b   1.000
_cell.length_c   1.000
_cell.angle_alpha   90.00
_cell.angle_beta   90.00
_cell.angle_gamma   90.00
#
_symmetry.space_group_name_H-M   'P 1'
#
loop_
_entity.id
_entity.type
_entity.pdbx_description
1 polymer ?
#
loop_
_entity_poly.entity_id
_entity_poly.type
_entity_poly.pdbx_seq_one_letter_code
_entity_poly.pdbx_strand_id
1 'polypeptide(L)' 'GTAPHSVVNNQPDYDNFSSFQDFKDYTEKEYIKYKLEKNGWNVSKTADEIDIQRSHLYSKIEKYGLKREA' A
#
# COMPACT_ATOMS: atom_id res chain seq x y z
N GLY A 1 -16.94 31.23 4.38
CA GLY A 1 -17.03 30.44 3.15
C GLY A 1 -16.34 29.12 3.39
N THR A 2 -17.01 28.03 3.09
CA THR A 2 -16.66 26.63 3.38
C THR A 2 -15.24 26.25 2.94
N ALA A 3 -14.49 25.63 3.85
CA ALA A 3 -13.20 25.01 3.56
C ALA A 3 -13.37 23.86 2.55
N PRO A 4 -12.48 23.72 1.55
CA PRO A 4 -12.47 22.53 0.72
C PRO A 4 -11.95 21.37 1.59
N HIS A 5 -12.86 20.50 2.02
CA HIS A 5 -12.47 19.16 2.45
C HIS A 5 -12.04 18.43 1.18
N SER A 6 -10.74 18.51 0.87
CA SER A 6 -10.09 17.70 -0.15
C SER A 6 -10.14 16.24 0.31
N VAL A 7 -11.26 15.58 0.03
CA VAL A 7 -11.31 14.13 0.02
C VAL A 7 -10.36 13.69 -1.08
N VAL A 8 -9.15 13.28 -0.71
CA VAL A 8 -8.23 12.64 -1.63
C VAL A 8 -8.88 11.31 -2.00
N ASN A 9 -9.62 11.31 -3.11
CA ASN A 9 -10.14 10.09 -3.69
C ASN A 9 -8.94 9.27 -4.17
N ASN A 10 -8.53 8.30 -3.36
CA ASN A 10 -7.44 7.36 -3.67
C ASN A 10 -7.92 6.29 -4.68
N GLN A 11 -8.59 6.72 -5.75
CA GLN A 11 -9.00 5.83 -6.84
C GLN A 11 -7.86 5.72 -7.86
N PRO A 12 -7.40 4.50 -8.18
CA PRO A 12 -6.44 4.32 -9.25
C PRO A 12 -7.04 4.78 -10.58
N ASP A 13 -6.25 5.53 -11.34
CA ASP A 13 -6.55 5.81 -12.73
C ASP A 13 -6.23 4.55 -13.56
N TYR A 14 -7.27 3.85 -14.00
CA TYR A 14 -7.12 2.54 -14.63
C TYR A 14 -6.46 2.58 -16.02
N ASP A 15 -6.57 3.72 -16.71
CA ASP A 15 -5.98 3.93 -18.04
C ASP A 15 -4.44 4.04 -17.99
N ASN A 16 -3.85 4.32 -16.83
CA ASN A 16 -2.40 4.37 -16.64
C ASN A 16 -1.72 3.00 -16.51
N PHE A 17 -2.46 1.89 -16.45
CA PHE A 17 -1.87 0.55 -16.38
C PHE A 17 -1.75 -0.07 -17.78
N SER A 18 -0.51 -0.30 -18.20
CA SER A 18 -0.20 -0.93 -19.50
C SER A 18 -0.53 -2.43 -19.55
N SER A 19 -0.68 -3.08 -18.38
CA SER A 19 -1.01 -4.49 -18.28
C SER A 19 -1.73 -4.83 -16.97
N PHE A 20 -2.37 -6.01 -16.94
CA PHE A 20 -2.97 -6.55 -15.71
C PHE A 20 -1.91 -6.80 -14.61
N GLN A 21 -0.67 -7.11 -15.02
CA GLN A 21 0.42 -7.29 -14.06
C GLN A 21 0.77 -5.95 -13.39
N ASP A 22 0.86 -4.86 -14.14
CA ASP A 22 1.10 -3.51 -13.59
C ASP A 22 0.01 -3.10 -12.60
N PHE A 23 -1.26 -3.36 -12.93
CA PHE A 23 -2.38 -3.12 -12.02
C PHE A 23 -2.28 -3.94 -10.73
N LYS A 24 -1.91 -5.23 -10.82
CA LYS A 24 -1.70 -6.09 -9.65
C LYS A 24 -0.55 -5.58 -8.77
N ASP A 25 0.57 -5.19 -9.36
CA ASP A 25 1.71 -4.65 -8.63
C ASP A 25 1.35 -3.34 -7.91
N TYR A 26 0.64 -2.44 -8.59
CA TYR A 26 0.16 -1.19 -7.97
C TYR A 26 -0.80 -1.45 -6.81
N THR A 27 -1.82 -2.28 -7.02
CA THR A 27 -2.83 -2.56 -5.98
C THR A 27 -2.24 -3.31 -4.79
N GLU A 28 -1.31 -4.25 -5.03
CA GLU A 28 -0.58 -4.93 -3.96
C GLU A 28 0.28 -3.94 -3.15
N LYS A 29 1.00 -3.04 -3.84
CA LYS A 29 1.81 -1.99 -3.20
C LYS A 29 0.96 -1.09 -2.30
N GLU A 30 -0.13 -0.54 -2.82
CA GLU A 30 -1.00 0.39 -2.08
C GLU A 30 -1.67 -0.31 -0.90
N TYR A 31 -2.13 -1.55 -1.07
CA TYR A 31 -2.71 -2.33 0.01
C TYR A 31 -1.70 -2.58 1.15
N ILE A 32 -0.48 -3.00 0.82
CA ILE A 32 0.58 -3.24 1.80
C ILE A 32 0.95 -1.93 2.51
N LYS A 33 1.13 -0.83 1.77
CA LYS A 33 1.44 0.49 2.34
C LYS A 33 0.36 0.91 3.35
N TYR A 34 -0.90 0.89 2.94
CA TYR A 34 -2.04 1.24 3.80
C TYR A 34 -2.04 0.41 5.09
N LYS A 35 -1.82 -0.90 5.00
CA LYS A 35 -1.82 -1.80 6.16
C LYS A 35 -0.63 -1.55 7.09
N LEU A 36 0.54 -1.24 6.55
CA LEU A 36 1.71 -0.84 7.32
C LEU A 36 1.45 0.47 8.06
N GLU A 37 0.92 1.49 7.39
CA GLU A 37 0.59 2.78 7.99
C GLU A 37 -0.45 2.64 9.10
N LYS A 38 -1.55 1.90 8.84
CA LYS A 38 -2.60 1.59 9.83
C LYS A 38 -2.04 0.90 11.07
N ASN A 39 -1.01 0.07 10.93
CA ASN A 39 -0.35 -0.64 12.02
C ASN A 39 0.89 0.07 12.57
N GLY A 40 1.10 1.35 12.24
CA GLY A 40 2.23 2.14 12.74
C GLY A 40 3.59 1.55 12.35
N TRP A 41 3.68 0.97 11.15
CA TRP A 41 4.84 0.27 10.61
C TRP A 41 5.29 -0.96 11.42
N ASN A 42 4.39 -1.57 12.21
CA ASN A 42 4.64 -2.85 12.85
C ASN A 42 4.50 -4.00 11.84
N VAL A 43 5.63 -4.40 11.24
CA VAL A 43 5.69 -5.44 10.20
C VAL A 43 5.14 -6.77 10.69
N SER A 44 5.46 -7.20 11.92
CA SER A 44 4.96 -8.47 12.46
C SER A 44 3.43 -8.47 12.56
N LYS A 45 2.86 -7.43 13.20
CA LYS A 45 1.41 -7.29 13.34
C LYS A 45 0.71 -7.18 11.98
N THR A 46 1.34 -6.49 11.02
CA THR A 46 0.80 -6.34 9.67
C THR A 46 0.77 -7.68 8.93
N ALA A 47 1.84 -8.47 9.03
CA ALA A 47 1.94 -9.79 8.41
C ALA A 47 0.86 -10.74 8.95
N ASP A 48 0.66 -10.76 10.28
CA ASP A 48 -0.44 -11.48 10.92
C ASP A 48 -1.83 -10.97 10.45
N GLU A 49 -2.05 -9.65 10.40
CA GLU A 49 -3.36 -9.08 10.00
C GLU A 49 -3.75 -9.45 8.56
N ILE A 50 -2.79 -9.52 7.64
CA ILE A 50 -3.06 -9.81 6.22
C ILE A 50 -2.78 -11.26 5.84
N ASP A 51 -2.58 -12.13 6.83
CA ASP A 51 -2.37 -13.58 6.68
C ASP A 51 -1.22 -13.93 5.72
N ILE A 52 -0.07 -13.28 5.88
CA ILE A 52 1.16 -13.62 5.14
C ILE A 52 2.34 -13.84 6.06
N GLN A 53 3.32 -14.57 5.58
CA GLN A 53 4.58 -14.70 6.30
C GLN A 53 5.32 -13.37 6.38
N ARG A 54 5.86 -13.06 7.56
CA ARG A 54 6.63 -11.83 7.80
C ARG A 54 7.82 -11.67 6.83
N SER A 55 8.51 -12.76 6.50
CA SER A 55 9.58 -12.78 5.50
C SER A 55 9.09 -12.32 4.12
N HIS A 56 7.92 -12.79 3.69
CA HIS A 56 7.31 -12.35 2.43
C HIS A 56 6.94 -10.87 2.47
N LEU A 57 6.40 -10.38 3.59
CA LEU A 57 6.10 -8.97 3.74
C LEU A 57 7.35 -8.10 3.61
N TYR A 58 8.49 -8.51 4.20
CA TYR A 58 9.77 -7.81 4.01
C TYR A 58 10.19 -7.75 2.54
N SER A 59 10.12 -8.87 1.81
CA SER A 59 10.45 -8.89 0.38
C SER A 59 9.55 -7.97 -0.44
N LYS A 60 8.26 -7.86 -0.08
CA LYS A 60 7.32 -6.94 -0.74
C LYS A 60 7.62 -5.48 -0.44
N ILE A 61 7.96 -5.16 0.82
CA ILE A 61 8.38 -3.81 1.23
C ILE A 61 9.60 -3.37 0.42
N GLU A 62 10.60 -4.25 0.28
CA GLU A 62 11.80 -3.99 -0.52
C GLU A 62 11.48 -3.86 -2.01
N LYS A 63 10.76 -4.84 -2.58
CA LYS A 63 10.33 -4.85 -4.00
C LYS A 63 9.64 -3.55 -4.40
N TYR A 64 8.76 -3.03 -3.55
CA TYR A 64 7.98 -1.83 -3.84
C TYR A 64 8.59 -0.53 -3.33
N GLY A 65 9.76 -0.59 -2.69
CA GLY A 65 10.43 0.57 -2.10
C GLY A 65 9.60 1.30 -1.05
N LEU A 66 8.79 0.56 -0.28
CA LEU A 66 7.92 1.14 0.74
C LEU A 66 8.75 1.65 1.92
N LYS A 67 8.55 2.92 2.26
CA LYS A 67 9.27 3.60 3.34
C LYS A 67 8.30 4.41 4.18
N ARG A 68 8.60 4.50 5.47
CA ARG A 68 7.92 5.41 6.38
C ARG A 68 8.28 6.84 6.01
N GLU A 69 7.28 7.65 5.66
CA GLU A 69 7.47 9.09 5.53
C GLU A 69 7.77 9.64 6.93
N ALA A 70 8.85 10.42 7.03
CA ALA A 70 9.39 10.94 8.29
C ALA A 70 8.63 12.19 8.75
#